data_AF-A0A514MC64-F1
#
_entry.id   AF-A0A514MC64-F1
#
_cell.length_a   1.000
_cell.length_b   1.000
_cell.length_c   1.000
_cell.angle_alpha   90.00
_cell.angle_beta   90.00
_cell.angle_gamma   90.00
#
_symmetry.space_group_name_H-M   'P 1'
#
loop_
_entity.id
_entity.type
_entity.pdbx_description
1 polymer ?
#
loop_
_entity_poly.entity_id
_entity_poly.type
_entity_poly.pdbx_seq_one_letter_code
_entity_poly.pdbx_strand_id
1 'polypeptide(L)'
;VGMGMNEDELQSNPVFTEYVVQDLNVNPKLPFDDNTFDVITNVVSVDYLTKPIDVFKEMRRILKPAGLAIMSFSNRCFWTKAISIWTSTGDADHAWIIGAYFHYAGGFEPPEPVDITPNPGRTDPMYIVYSRKKIA
;
A
#
# COMPACT_ATOMS: atom_id res chain seq x y z
N VAL A 1 1.58 -12.29 -7.72
CA VAL A 1 1.00 -12.85 -6.48
C VAL A 1 0.01 -11.85 -5.91
N GLY A 2 -1.23 -12.26 -5.67
CA GLY A 2 -2.26 -11.47 -4.99
C GLY A 2 -2.31 -11.73 -3.49
N MET A 3 -2.80 -10.78 -2.70
CA MET A 3 -3.01 -10.97 -1.27
C MET A 3 -4.25 -10.23 -0.80
N GLY A 4 -5.03 -10.85 0.08
CA GLY A 4 -6.29 -10.28 0.59
C GLY A 4 -6.93 -11.18 1.64
N MET A 5 -8.15 -10.82 2.07
CA MET A 5 -8.86 -11.55 3.13
C MET A 5 -9.98 -12.46 2.61
N ASN A 6 -10.38 -12.31 1.35
CA ASN A 6 -11.46 -13.06 0.74
C ASN A 6 -10.90 -14.03 -0.31
N GLU A 7 -10.99 -15.32 -0.03
CA GLU A 7 -10.48 -16.36 -0.92
C GLU A 7 -11.20 -16.38 -2.27
N ASP A 8 -12.52 -16.25 -2.28
CA ASP A 8 -13.33 -16.29 -3.50
C ASP A 8 -12.96 -15.14 -4.46
N GLU A 9 -12.73 -13.94 -3.92
CA GLU A 9 -12.29 -12.76 -4.70
C GLU A 9 -10.88 -12.96 -5.28
N LEU A 10 -9.97 -13.53 -4.49
CA LEU A 10 -8.59 -13.79 -4.92
C LEU A 10 -8.54 -14.87 -6.00
N GLN A 11 -9.28 -15.97 -5.82
CA GLN A 11 -9.36 -17.07 -6.77
C GLN A 11 -10.01 -16.63 -8.09
N SER A 12 -10.96 -15.70 -8.04
CA SER A 12 -11.65 -15.17 -9.22
C SER A 12 -10.81 -14.21 -10.06
N ASN A 13 -9.63 -13.80 -9.61
CA ASN A 13 -8.78 -12.84 -10.32
C ASN A 13 -7.83 -13.53 -11.32
N PRO A 14 -8.06 -13.41 -12.65
CA PRO A 14 -7.27 -14.11 -13.66
C PRO A 14 -5.86 -13.55 -13.85
N VAL A 15 -5.54 -12.39 -13.26
CA VAL A 15 -4.21 -11.75 -13.38
C VAL A 15 -3.23 -12.35 -12.37
N PHE A 16 -3.71 -12.93 -11.28
CA PHE A 16 -2.86 -13.54 -10.27
C PHE A 16 -2.37 -14.92 -10.72
N THR A 17 -1.05 -15.12 -10.67
CA THR A 17 -0.45 -16.46 -10.82
C THR A 17 -0.64 -17.32 -9.57
N GLU A 18 -0.64 -16.68 -8.41
CA GLU A 18 -0.78 -17.26 -7.07
C GLU A 18 -1.41 -16.23 -6.14
N TYR A 19 -2.05 -16.66 -5.05
CA TYR A 19 -2.62 -15.76 -4.04
C TYR A 19 -2.37 -16.24 -2.61
N VAL A 20 -2.45 -15.31 -1.66
CA VAL A 20 -2.37 -15.57 -0.22
C VAL A 20 -3.57 -14.97 0.50
N VAL A 21 -4.28 -15.78 1.27
CA VAL A 21 -5.35 -15.31 2.15
C VAL A 21 -4.77 -14.94 3.50
N GLN A 22 -4.73 -13.64 3.82
CA GLN A 22 -4.17 -13.14 5.07
C GLN A 22 -4.75 -11.77 5.44
N ASP A 23 -5.14 -11.62 6.70
CA ASP A 23 -5.44 -10.33 7.31
C ASP A 23 -4.16 -9.70 7.88
N LEU A 24 -3.70 -8.62 7.25
CA LEU A 24 -2.49 -7.88 7.64
C LEU A 24 -2.65 -7.13 8.98
N ASN A 25 -3.87 -6.83 9.41
CA ASN A 25 -4.14 -6.22 10.70
C ASN A 25 -3.98 -7.22 11.86
N VAL A 26 -4.24 -8.51 11.60
CA VAL A 26 -3.97 -9.59 12.56
C VAL A 26 -2.49 -9.98 12.50
N ASN A 27 -2.00 -10.38 11.33
CA ASN A 27 -0.63 -10.80 11.11
C ASN A 27 0.02 -9.96 9.98
N PRO A 28 0.89 -8.98 10.30
CA PRO A 28 1.53 -8.17 9.27
C PRO A 28 2.69 -8.88 8.56
N LYS A 29 3.16 -10.03 9.06
CA LYS A 29 4.31 -10.76 8.49
C LYS A 29 3.96 -11.39 7.15
N LEU A 30 4.65 -11.00 6.08
CA LEU A 30 4.40 -11.50 4.74
C LEU A 30 5.10 -12.86 4.54
N PRO A 31 4.41 -13.89 4.02
CA PRO A 31 4.96 -15.26 3.90
C PRO A 31 5.85 -15.41 2.66
N PHE A 32 6.74 -14.45 2.44
CA PHE A 32 7.70 -14.46 1.34
C PHE A 32 9.11 -14.24 1.87
N ASP A 33 10.10 -14.71 1.13
CA ASP A 33 11.51 -14.52 1.44
C ASP A 33 11.94 -13.06 1.21
N ASP A 34 13.08 -12.71 1.80
CA ASP A 34 13.69 -11.41 1.61
C ASP A 34 14.05 -11.20 0.13
N ASN A 35 13.90 -9.97 -0.38
CA ASN A 35 14.28 -9.61 -1.75
C ASN A 35 13.61 -10.48 -2.85
N THR A 36 12.34 -10.83 -2.67
CA THR A 36 11.56 -11.63 -3.62
C THR A 36 11.01 -10.80 -4.78
N PHE A 37 10.43 -9.62 -4.50
CA PHE A 37 9.65 -8.85 -5.48
C PHE A 37 10.40 -7.62 -5.99
N ASP A 38 10.26 -7.35 -7.28
CA ASP A 38 10.75 -6.11 -7.91
C ASP A 38 9.79 -4.93 -7.65
N VAL A 39 8.49 -5.21 -7.56
CA VAL A 39 7.43 -4.21 -7.39
C VAL A 39 6.36 -4.73 -6.42
N ILE A 40 5.90 -3.85 -5.52
CA ILE A 40 4.70 -4.04 -4.69
C ILE A 40 3.71 -2.92 -4.97
N THR A 41 2.45 -3.27 -5.16
CA THR A 41 1.33 -2.33 -5.25
C THR A 41 0.34 -2.59 -4.12
N ASN A 42 -0.03 -1.55 -3.37
CA ASN A 42 -1.19 -1.56 -2.49
C ASN A 42 -2.26 -0.67 -3.14
N VAL A 43 -3.37 -1.27 -3.56
CA VAL A 43 -4.38 -0.58 -4.38
C VAL A 43 -5.59 -0.28 -3.52
N VAL A 44 -5.80 1.00 -3.18
CA VAL A 44 -6.92 1.51 -2.37
C VAL A 44 -7.17 0.72 -1.08
N SER A 45 -6.09 0.33 -0.40
CA SER A 45 -6.17 -0.50 0.81
C SER A 45 -5.33 0.00 2.00
N VAL A 46 -4.45 0.98 1.79
CA VAL A 46 -3.53 1.50 2.83
C VAL A 46 -4.30 2.21 3.96
N ASP A 47 -5.47 2.75 3.65
CA ASP A 47 -6.41 3.44 4.52
C ASP A 47 -7.07 2.53 5.58
N TYR A 48 -6.94 1.22 5.44
CA TYR A 48 -7.48 0.23 6.39
C TYR A 48 -6.41 -0.43 7.29
N LEU A 49 -5.14 -0.05 7.14
CA LEU A 49 -4.06 -0.65 7.92
C LEU A 49 -3.99 -0.06 9.34
N THR A 50 -4.14 -0.91 10.35
CA THR A 50 -3.98 -0.56 11.77
C THR A 50 -2.54 -0.72 12.25
N LYS A 51 -1.70 -1.45 11.49
CA LYS A 51 -0.26 -1.66 11.75
C LYS A 51 0.60 -1.26 10.55
N PRO A 52 0.46 -0.03 10.00
CA PRO A 52 1.08 0.35 8.73
C PRO A 52 2.61 0.27 8.77
N ILE A 53 3.25 0.64 9.88
CA ILE A 53 4.71 0.60 10.00
C ILE A 53 5.26 -0.84 9.91
N ASP A 54 4.58 -1.82 10.52
CA ASP A 54 5.00 -3.22 10.47
C ASP A 54 4.83 -3.80 9.06
N VAL A 55 3.70 -3.49 8.41
CA VAL A 55 3.46 -3.87 7.01
C VAL A 55 4.50 -3.27 6.08
N PHE A 56 4.84 -1.99 6.23
CA PHE A 56 5.85 -1.33 5.38
C PHE A 56 7.26 -1.87 5.62
N LYS A 57 7.60 -2.28 6.85
CA LYS A 57 8.86 -2.99 7.14
C LYS A 57 8.92 -4.35 6.44
N GLU A 58 7.81 -5.09 6.41
CA GLU A 58 7.73 -6.36 5.69
C GLU A 58 7.77 -6.17 4.18
N MET A 59 7.08 -5.16 3.64
CA MET A 59 7.21 -4.76 2.24
C MET A 59 8.66 -4.47 1.86
N ARG A 60 9.38 -3.71 2.70
CA ARG A 60 10.82 -3.48 2.50
C ARG A 60 11.62 -4.77 2.53
N ARG A 61 11.31 -5.68 3.46
CA ARG A 61 12.03 -6.95 3.61
C ARG A 61 11.94 -7.76 2.32
N ILE A 62 10.73 -7.90 1.78
CA ILE A 62 10.47 -8.73 0.59
C ILE A 62 10.76 -8.00 -0.74
N LEU A 63 10.91 -6.67 -0.77
CA LEU A 63 11.38 -5.96 -1.95
C LEU A 63 12.86 -6.22 -2.19
N LYS A 64 13.24 -6.43 -3.46
CA LYS A 64 14.65 -6.42 -3.90
C LYS A 64 15.27 -5.03 -3.69
N PRO A 65 16.61 -4.92 -3.55
CA PRO A 65 17.28 -3.60 -3.58
C PRO A 65 16.83 -2.80 -4.82
N ALA A 66 16.57 -1.50 -4.64
CA ALA A 66 15.96 -0.61 -5.64
C ALA A 66 14.52 -0.96 -6.10
N GLY A 67 13.91 -2.00 -5.52
CA GLY A 67 12.53 -2.40 -5.79
C GLY A 67 11.53 -1.32 -5.39
N LEU A 68 10.40 -1.26 -6.09
CA LEU A 68 9.43 -0.17 -6.03
C LEU A 68 8.20 -0.56 -5.20
N ALA A 69 7.82 0.30 -4.25
CA ALA A 69 6.54 0.22 -3.55
C ALA A 69 5.62 1.36 -4.00
N ILE A 70 4.37 1.05 -4.36
CA ILE A 70 3.37 2.03 -4.81
C ILE A 70 2.11 1.87 -3.97
N MET A 71 1.71 2.92 -3.27
CA MET A 71 0.44 2.98 -2.52
C MET A 71 -0.51 3.86 -3.32
N SER A 72 -1.57 3.29 -3.88
CA SER A 72 -2.62 4.10 -4.52
C SER A 72 -3.78 4.31 -3.56
N PHE A 73 -4.36 5.51 -3.58
CA PHE A 73 -5.51 5.85 -2.74
C PHE A 73 -6.44 6.84 -3.43
N SER A 74 -7.66 6.92 -2.92
CA SER A 74 -8.69 7.86 -3.34
C SER A 74 -9.44 8.36 -2.09
N ASN A 75 -10.27 9.39 -2.25
CA ASN A 75 -11.22 9.81 -1.21
C ASN A 75 -12.44 8.87 -1.08
N ARG A 76 -12.55 7.88 -1.98
CA ARG A 76 -13.55 6.82 -1.93
C ARG A 76 -13.04 5.69 -1.05
N CYS A 77 -13.62 5.56 0.14
CA CYS A 77 -13.31 4.47 1.08
C CYS A 77 -14.58 3.97 1.80
N PHE A 78 -14.46 2.81 2.44
CA PHE A 78 -15.44 2.35 3.41
C PHE A 78 -15.23 3.10 4.73
N TRP A 79 -15.92 4.23 4.90
CA TRP A 79 -15.77 5.15 6.04
C TRP A 79 -15.81 4.48 7.42
N THR A 80 -16.60 3.42 7.59
CA THR A 80 -16.70 2.68 8.86
C THR A 80 -15.54 1.71 9.12
N LYS A 81 -14.70 1.45 8.12
CA LYS A 81 -13.54 0.55 8.19
C LYS A 81 -12.21 1.30 8.18
N ALA A 82 -12.16 2.47 7.56
CA ALA A 82 -10.96 3.28 7.46
C ALA A 82 -10.48 3.73 8.85
N ILE A 83 -9.17 3.85 9.03
CA ILE A 83 -8.58 4.33 10.28
C ILE A 83 -9.00 5.78 10.58
N SER A 84 -9.12 6.13 11.85
CA SER A 84 -9.69 7.44 12.27
C SER A 84 -8.93 8.64 11.71
N ILE A 85 -7.60 8.56 11.57
CA ILE A 85 -6.81 9.63 10.98
C ILE A 85 -7.17 9.86 9.51
N TRP A 86 -7.48 8.79 8.76
CA TRP A 86 -7.87 8.89 7.36
C TRP A 86 -9.20 9.62 7.20
N THR A 87 -10.19 9.26 8.02
CA THR A 87 -11.53 9.87 7.98
C THR A 87 -11.57 11.29 8.56
N SER A 88 -10.51 11.74 9.24
CA SER A 88 -10.42 13.08 9.83
C SER A 88 -9.54 14.05 9.02
N THR A 89 -9.03 13.63 7.86
CA THR A 89 -8.05 14.38 7.06
C THR A 89 -8.39 14.35 5.56
N GLY A 90 -7.75 15.24 4.77
CA GLY A 90 -7.98 15.34 3.32
C GLY A 90 -6.91 14.65 2.47
N ASP A 91 -7.10 14.63 1.16
CA ASP A 91 -6.24 13.92 0.20
C ASP A 91 -4.75 14.29 0.30
N ALA A 92 -4.45 15.57 0.52
CA ALA A 92 -3.06 16.02 0.70
C ALA A 92 -2.45 15.45 2.00
N ASP A 93 -3.23 15.38 3.08
CA ASP A 93 -2.80 14.80 4.35
C ASP A 93 -2.62 13.29 4.22
N HIS A 94 -3.48 12.61 3.45
CA HIS A 94 -3.35 11.18 3.15
C HIS A 94 -2.00 10.86 2.49
N ALA A 95 -1.57 11.70 1.54
CA ALA A 95 -0.25 11.57 0.93
C ALA A 95 0.88 11.72 1.98
N TRP A 96 0.76 12.69 2.89
CA TRP A 96 1.70 12.87 4.00
C TRP A 96 1.70 11.70 4.98
N ILE A 97 0.54 11.16 5.31
CA ILE A 97 0.38 9.99 6.20
C ILE A 97 1.10 8.78 5.61
N ILE A 98 0.89 8.49 4.31
CA ILE A 98 1.58 7.40 3.63
C ILE A 98 3.09 7.67 3.54
N GLY A 99 3.50 8.90 3.24
CA GLY A 99 4.90 9.30 3.25
C GLY A 99 5.56 9.09 4.62
N ALA A 100 4.83 9.38 5.70
CA ALA A 100 5.28 9.12 7.06
C ALA A 100 5.45 7.60 7.32
N TYR A 101 4.57 6.75 6.77
CA TYR A 101 4.74 5.29 6.89
C TYR A 101 6.05 4.81 6.24
N PHE A 102 6.37 5.28 5.03
CA PHE A 102 7.67 5.02 4.40
C PHE A 102 8.83 5.52 5.24
N HIS A 103 8.74 6.76 5.73
CA HIS A 103 9.78 7.39 6.55
C HIS A 103 10.08 6.59 7.82
N TYR A 104 9.05 6.27 8.61
CA TYR A 104 9.19 5.60 9.90
C TYR A 104 9.44 4.09 9.79
N ALA A 105 9.05 3.44 8.69
CA ALA A 105 9.49 2.06 8.40
C ALA A 105 11.00 2.01 8.10
N GLY A 106 11.56 3.09 7.56
CA GLY A 106 12.98 3.28 7.27
C GLY A 106 13.49 2.39 6.13
N GLY A 107 14.69 2.67 5.60
CA GLY A 107 15.30 1.88 4.51
C GLY A 107 14.63 2.05 3.13
N PHE A 108 13.79 3.07 3.01
CA PHE A 108 13.23 3.57 1.76
C PHE A 108 13.90 4.90 1.37
N GLU A 109 13.88 5.22 0.08
CA GLU A 109 14.16 6.56 -0.46
C GLU A 109 13.08 7.57 -0.02
N PRO A 110 13.30 8.89 -0.13
CA PRO A 110 12.25 9.87 0.12
C PRO A 110 10.98 9.53 -0.70
N PRO A 111 9.81 9.40 -0.07
CA PRO A 111 8.60 9.03 -0.80
C PRO A 111 8.10 10.21 -1.64
N GLU A 112 7.56 9.89 -2.82
CA GLU A 112 7.07 10.86 -3.80
C GLU A 112 5.55 10.70 -3.99
N PRO A 113 4.76 11.74 -3.69
CA PRO A 113 3.33 11.76 -3.99
C PRO A 113 3.09 12.26 -5.42
N VAL A 114 2.15 11.62 -6.13
CA VAL A 114 1.72 12.03 -7.47
C VAL A 114 0.20 11.96 -7.56
N ASP A 115 -0.40 13.04 -8.05
CA ASP A 115 -1.80 13.06 -8.46
C ASP A 115 -1.92 12.45 -9.86
N ILE A 116 -2.64 11.34 -9.96
CA ILE A 116 -2.92 10.63 -11.22
C ILE A 116 -4.42 10.68 -11.56
N THR A 117 -5.15 11.67 -11.01
CA THR A 117 -6.59 11.84 -11.21
C THR A 117 -6.92 12.00 -12.69
N PRO A 118 -7.78 11.14 -13.27
CA PRO A 118 -8.11 11.20 -14.69
C PRO A 118 -9.16 12.27 -14.98
N ASN A 119 -8.82 13.43 -15.54
CA ASN A 119 -9.76 14.56 -15.73
C ASN A 119 -10.27 15.16 -14.40
N PRO A 120 -9.43 15.90 -13.67
CA PRO A 120 -9.77 16.51 -12.39
C PRO A 120 -11.07 17.33 -12.43
N GLY A 121 -11.89 17.18 -11.38
CA GLY A 121 -13.20 17.82 -11.26
C GLY A 121 -14.33 17.13 -12.05
N ARG A 122 -14.03 16.09 -12.82
CA ARG A 122 -15.03 15.29 -13.56
C ARG A 122 -15.06 13.81 -13.18
N THR A 123 -14.03 13.34 -12.49
CA THR A 123 -13.89 11.95 -12.05
C THR A 123 -13.50 11.90 -10.58
N ASP A 124 -13.59 10.70 -10.02
CA ASP A 124 -13.06 10.45 -8.69
C ASP A 124 -11.53 10.64 -8.68
N PRO A 125 -10.98 11.25 -7.61
CA PRO A 125 -9.55 11.48 -7.53
C PRO A 125 -8.79 10.16 -7.37
N MET A 126 -7.57 10.13 -7.86
CA MET A 126 -6.66 9.00 -7.70
C MET A 126 -5.26 9.52 -7.49
N TYR A 127 -4.62 9.09 -6.41
CA TYR A 127 -3.28 9.49 -6.05
C TYR A 127 -2.41 8.25 -5.85
N ILE A 128 -1.11 8.43 -6.01
CA ILE A 128 -0.12 7.45 -5.60
C ILE A 128 0.92 8.11 -4.68
N VAL A 129 1.42 7.34 -3.72
CA VAL A 129 2.69 7.64 -3.05
C VAL A 129 3.59 6.45 -3.27
N TYR A 130 4.75 6.68 -3.86
CA TYR A 130 5.71 5.61 -4.11
C TYR A 130 7.07 5.91 -3.49
N SER A 131 7.84 4.85 -3.26
CA SER A 131 9.24 4.92 -2.84
C SER A 131 9.98 3.65 -3.25
N ARG A 132 11.30 3.72 -3.33
CA ARG A 132 12.17 2.57 -3.60
C ARG A 132 12.88 2.11 -2.34
N LYS A 133 13.11 0.80 -2.24
CA LYS A 133 14.02 0.24 -1.24
C LYS A 133 15.44 0.74 -1.52
N LYS A 134 16.11 1.30 -0.51
CA LYS A 134 17.51 1.73 -0.62
C LYS A 134 18.41 0.56 -0.99
N ILE A 135 19.37 0.81 -1.87
CA ILE A 135 20.49 -0.11 -2.11
C ILE A 135 21.42 0.04 -0.89
N ALA A 136 21.49 -1.00 -0.07
CA ALA A 136 22.42 -1.06 1.06
C ALA A 136 23.85 -1.32 0.57
#